data_AF-A0A1Y2R4N4-F1
#
_entry.id   AF-A0A1Y2R4N4-F1
#
_cell.length_a   1.000
_cell.length_b   1.000
_cell.length_c   1.000
_cell.angle_alpha   90.00
_cell.angle_beta   90.00
_cell.angle_gamma   90.00
#
_symmetry.space_group_name_H-M   'P 1'
#
loop_
_entity.id
_entity.type
_entity.pdbx_description
1 polymer ?
#
loop_
_entity_poly.entity_id
_entity_poly.type
_entity_poly.pdbx_seq_one_letter_code
_entity_poly.pdbx_strand_id
1 'polypeptide(L)'
;MARSSKLWVGALALGLLAFAFAIPALLVTLYTIARFQMPYNEQGNYFDGIVVYHAGSEFFYLLLSIVLWAIVIATGVFAFRIHRRARAA
;
A
#
# COMPACT_ATOMS: atom_id res chain seq x y z
N MET A 1 21.96 -11.43 -26.08
CA MET A 1 20.48 -11.56 -26.06
C MET A 1 19.92 -12.11 -24.74
N ALA A 2 20.36 -13.27 -24.23
CA ALA A 2 19.76 -13.90 -23.03
C ALA A 2 19.83 -13.12 -21.69
N ARG A 3 20.76 -12.15 -21.55
CA ARG A 3 20.84 -11.30 -20.35
C ARG A 3 19.76 -10.22 -20.32
N SER A 4 19.45 -9.63 -21.47
CA SER A 4 18.41 -8.59 -21.60
C SER A 4 17.01 -9.18 -21.36
N SER A 5 16.74 -10.40 -21.85
CA SER A 5 15.47 -11.08 -21.62
C SER A 5 15.21 -11.40 -20.13
N LYS A 6 16.22 -11.89 -19.40
CA LYS A 6 16.11 -12.13 -17.94
C LYS A 6 15.85 -10.85 -17.14
N LEU A 7 16.51 -9.75 -17.50
CA LEU A 7 16.30 -8.45 -16.85
C LEU A 7 14.89 -7.91 -17.13
N TRP A 8 14.39 -8.09 -18.35
CA TRP A 8 13.02 -7.72 -18.72
C TRP A 8 11.97 -8.49 -17.91
N VAL A 9 12.12 -9.81 -17.79
CA VAL A 9 11.23 -10.64 -16.97
C VAL A 9 11.26 -10.20 -15.50
N GLY A 10 12.45 -9.92 -14.95
CA GLY A 10 12.58 -9.43 -13.58
C GLY A 10 11.90 -8.06 -13.36
N ALA A 11 12.04 -7.13 -14.31
CA ALA A 11 11.36 -5.85 -14.24
C ALA A 11 9.83 -6.01 -14.30
N LEU A 12 9.33 -6.92 -15.13
CA LEU A 12 7.91 -7.19 -15.26
C LEU A 12 7.35 -7.83 -13.99
N ALA A 13 8.05 -8.80 -13.40
CA ALA A 13 7.65 -9.41 -12.13
C ALA A 13 7.58 -8.39 -10.98
N LEU A 14 8.58 -7.50 -10.86
CA LEU A 14 8.56 -6.44 -9.85
C LEU A 14 7.47 -5.40 -10.11
N GLY A 15 7.20 -5.07 -11.38
CA GLY A 15 6.09 -4.19 -11.75
C GLY A 15 4.73 -4.77 -11.39
N LEU A 16 4.52 -6.07 -11.66
CA LEU A 16 3.30 -6.78 -11.25
C LEU A 16 3.17 -6.84 -9.72
N LEU A 17 4.27 -7.05 -9.00
CA LEU A 17 4.28 -7.05 -7.55
C LEU A 17 3.89 -5.66 -7.00
N ALA A 18 4.45 -4.59 -7.55
CA ALA A 18 4.10 -3.22 -7.17
C ALA A 18 2.60 -2.95 -7.41
N PHE A 19 2.07 -3.38 -8.56
CA PHE A 19 0.64 -3.27 -8.85
C PHE A 19 -0.23 -4.06 -7.87
N ALA A 20 0.15 -5.31 -7.57
CA ALA A 20 -0.57 -6.18 -6.65
C ALA A 20 -0.64 -5.61 -5.23
N PHE A 21 0.42 -4.93 -4.75
CA PHE A 21 0.42 -4.27 -3.45
C PHE A 21 -0.22 -2.88 -3.44
N ALA A 22 -0.31 -2.19 -4.59
CA ALA A 22 -0.94 -0.88 -4.67
C ALA A 22 -2.43 -0.92 -4.36
N ILE A 23 -3.12 -1.98 -4.78
CA ILE A 23 -4.56 -2.17 -4.50
C ILE A 23 -4.86 -2.25 -3.00
N PRO A 24 -4.25 -3.18 -2.22
CA PRO A 24 -4.48 -3.24 -0.78
C PRO A 24 -3.96 -1.99 -0.06
N ALA A 25 -2.84 -1.39 -0.51
CA ALA A 25 -2.37 -0.12 0.05
C ALA A 25 -3.44 0.96 -0.03
N LEU A 26 -4.03 1.15 -1.21
CA LEU A 26 -5.10 2.12 -1.45
C LEU A 26 -6.34 1.82 -0.60
N LEU A 27 -6.79 0.56 -0.57
CA LEU A 27 -7.97 0.17 0.21
C LEU A 27 -7.78 0.44 1.71
N VAL A 28 -6.62 0.08 2.27
CA VAL A 28 -6.32 0.33 3.69
C VAL A 28 -6.20 1.83 3.97
N THR A 29 -5.59 2.61 3.06
CA THR A 29 -5.56 4.08 3.18
C THR A 29 -6.96 4.67 3.22
N LEU A 30 -7.83 4.32 2.26
CA LEU A 30 -9.21 4.81 2.21
C LEU A 30 -10.00 4.41 3.45
N TYR A 31 -9.86 3.15 3.89
CA TYR A 31 -10.49 2.66 5.10
C TYR A 31 -10.05 3.45 6.34
N THR A 32 -8.75 3.72 6.46
CA THR A 32 -8.18 4.47 7.57
C THR A 32 -8.71 5.91 7.59
N ILE A 33 -8.74 6.59 6.44
CA ILE A 33 -9.30 7.94 6.31
C ILE A 33 -10.77 7.96 6.72
N ALA A 34 -11.57 7.02 6.21
CA ALA A 34 -12.99 6.93 6.53
C ALA A 34 -13.20 6.74 8.04
N ARG A 35 -12.33 5.96 8.71
CA ARG A 35 -12.41 5.73 10.14
C ARG A 35 -12.00 6.97 10.96
N PHE A 36 -10.94 7.67 10.57
CA PHE A 36 -10.54 8.93 11.21
C PHE A 36 -11.59 10.06 11.08
N GLN A 37 -12.47 9.99 10.09
CA GLN A 37 -13.57 10.96 9.92
C GLN A 37 -14.79 10.64 10.77
N MET A 38 -14.87 9.47 11.40
CA MET A 38 -16.00 9.11 12.25
C MET A 38 -15.92 9.86 13.58
N PRO A 39 -17.05 10.37 14.10
CA PRO A 39 -17.08 11.08 15.36
C PRO A 39 -16.59 10.18 16.50
N TYR A 40 -15.59 10.67 17.22
CA TYR A 40 -14.91 9.98 18.32
C TYR A 40 -15.72 10.12 19.61
N ASN A 41 -15.95 9.00 20.31
CA ASN A 41 -16.58 8.99 21.62
C ASN A 41 -15.71 8.20 22.61
N GLU A 42 -15.10 8.91 23.56
CA GLU A 42 -14.31 8.31 24.65
C GLU A 42 -15.16 7.61 25.72
N GLN A 43 -16.45 7.93 25.78
CA GLN A 43 -17.37 7.50 26.84
C GLN A 43 -18.10 6.20 26.49
N GLY A 44 -17.91 5.64 25.29
CA GLY A 44 -18.56 4.39 24.86
C GLY A 44 -20.09 4.45 24.78
N ASN A 45 -20.66 5.65 24.83
CA ASN A 45 -22.10 5.83 24.86
C ASN A 45 -22.68 5.81 23.43
N TYR A 46 -23.32 4.69 23.09
CA TYR A 46 -23.96 4.39 21.80
C TYR A 46 -25.25 5.20 21.52
N PHE A 47 -25.35 6.46 21.96
CA PHE A 47 -26.65 7.16 22.00
C PHE A 47 -27.32 7.39 20.63
N ASP A 48 -26.60 7.23 19.51
CA ASP A 48 -27.18 7.30 18.15
C ASP A 48 -26.95 6.04 17.30
N GLY A 49 -26.52 4.91 17.90
CA GLY A 49 -26.34 3.63 17.19
C GLY A 49 -25.18 3.56 16.19
N ILE A 50 -24.49 4.67 15.91
CA ILE A 50 -23.32 4.77 15.01
C ILE A 50 -22.16 5.42 15.76
N VAL A 51 -21.80 4.85 16.92
CA VAL A 51 -20.64 5.34 17.69
C VAL A 51 -19.58 4.24 17.68
N VAL A 52 -18.51 4.48 16.93
CA VAL A 52 -17.40 3.52 16.78
C VAL A 52 -16.39 3.76 17.90
N TYR A 53 -16.21 2.78 18.77
CA TYR A 53 -15.11 2.77 19.73
C TYR A 53 -13.78 2.70 18.97
N HIS A 54 -12.97 3.75 19.09
CA HIS A 54 -11.64 3.85 18.48
C HIS A 54 -10.62 3.24 19.44
N ALA A 55 -10.47 1.92 19.42
CA ALA A 55 -9.55 1.17 20.30
C ALA A 55 -8.05 1.39 19.94
N GLY A 56 -7.68 2.51 19.31
CA GLY A 56 -6.35 2.74 18.74
C GLY A 56 -6.06 1.93 17.46
N SER A 57 -7.05 1.21 16.94
CA SER A 57 -6.92 0.39 15.74
C SER A 57 -6.58 1.21 14.48
N GLU A 58 -6.99 2.49 14.43
CA GLU A 58 -6.69 3.37 13.29
C GLU A 58 -5.19 3.59 13.10
N PHE A 59 -4.42 3.64 14.19
CA PHE A 59 -2.96 3.78 14.13
C PHE A 59 -2.30 2.55 13.48
N PHE A 60 -2.82 1.35 13.73
CA PHE A 60 -2.33 0.13 13.10
C PHE A 60 -2.65 0.10 11.61
N TYR A 61 -3.85 0.51 11.20
CA TYR A 61 -4.19 0.58 9.78
C TYR A 61 -3.40 1.68 9.05
N LEU A 62 -3.15 2.81 9.69
CA LEU A 62 -2.27 3.85 9.16
C LEU A 62 -0.85 3.31 8.94
N LEU A 63 -0.26 2.68 9.96
CA LEU A 63 1.08 2.09 9.86
C LEU A 63 1.14 1.02 8.77
N LEU A 64 0.14 0.15 8.70
CA LEU A 64 0.03 -0.88 7.66
C LEU A 64 0.00 -0.24 6.26
N SER A 65 -0.79 0.83 6.08
CA SER A 65 -0.86 1.53 4.79
C SER A 65 0.50 2.10 4.38
N ILE A 66 1.26 2.68 5.32
CA ILE A 66 2.60 3.23 5.07
C ILE A 66 3.56 2.12 4.63
N VAL A 67 3.54 0.98 5.32
CA VAL A 67 4.39 -0.17 4.98
C VAL A 67 4.07 -0.70 3.58
N LEU A 68 2.78 -0.83 3.24
CA LEU A 68 2.36 -1.26 1.91
C LEU A 68 2.82 -0.28 0.83
N TRP A 69 2.66 1.03 1.04
CA TRP A 69 3.17 2.05 0.12
C TRP A 69 4.69 2.01 -0.02
N ALA A 70 5.44 1.75 1.06
CA ALA A 70 6.89 1.60 0.99
C ALA A 70 7.29 0.41 0.10
N ILE A 71 6.57 -0.72 0.18
CA ILE A 71 6.79 -1.89 -0.68
C ILE A 71 6.49 -1.56 -2.14
N VAL A 72 5.36 -0.90 -2.42
CA VAL A 72 4.97 -0.47 -3.78
C VAL A 72 6.03 0.44 -4.39
N ILE A 73 6.50 1.44 -3.64
CA ILE A 73 7.53 2.37 -4.10
C ILE A 73 8.85 1.64 -4.34
N ALA A 74 9.30 0.81 -3.39
CA ALA A 74 10.56 0.08 -3.53
C ALA A 74 10.54 -0.83 -4.76
N THR A 75 9.51 -1.67 -4.89
CA THR A 75 9.37 -2.61 -6.02
C THR A 75 9.21 -1.89 -7.36
N GLY A 76 8.43 -0.80 -7.41
CA GLY A 76 8.30 0.04 -8.61
C GLY A 76 9.60 0.72 -9.02
N VAL A 77 10.37 1.27 -8.07
CA VAL A 77 11.68 1.88 -8.33
C VAL A 77 12.67 0.83 -8.82
N PHE A 78 12.71 -0.35 -8.21
CA PHE A 78 13.59 -1.44 -8.66
C PHE A 78 13.20 -1.93 -10.05
N ALA A 79 11.90 -2.10 -10.34
CA ALA A 79 11.42 -2.44 -11.68
C ALA A 79 11.88 -1.43 -12.73
N PHE A 80 11.71 -0.13 -12.45
CA PHE A 80 12.15 0.95 -13.33
C PHE A 80 13.66 0.93 -13.57
N ARG A 81 14.47 0.75 -12.52
CA ARG A 81 15.94 0.69 -12.63
C ARG A 81 16.39 -0.50 -13.47
N ILE A 82 15.79 -1.68 -13.27
CA ILE A 82 16.12 -2.89 -14.04
C ILE A 82 15.71 -2.73 -15.49
N HIS A 83 14.51 -2.23 -15.77
CA HIS A 83 14.06 -1.96 -17.14
C HIS A 83 14.97 -0.97 -17.86
N ARG A 84 15.41 0.11 -17.19
CA ARG A 84 16.37 1.07 -17.75
C ARG A 84 17.72 0.40 -18.08
N ARG A 85 18.21 -0.49 -17.23
CA ARG A 85 19.44 -1.26 -17.48
C ARG A 85 19.28 -2.26 -18.63
N ALA A 86 18.11 -2.88 -18.77
CA ALA A 86 17.81 -3.83 -19.85
C ALA A 86 17.73 -3.16 -21.22
N ARG A 87 17.31 -1.88 -21.29
CA ARG A 87 17.32 -1.09 -22.53
C ARG A 87 18.70 -0.57 -22.93
N ALA A 88 19.61 -0.43 -21.98
CA ALA A 88 20.96 0.08 -22.21
C ALA A 88 21.98 -1.02 -22.55
N ALA A 89 21.57 -2.29 -22.55
CA ALA A 89 22.40 -3.49 -22.73
C ALA A 89 21.92 -4.33 -23.93
#